data_AF-A0A7X9ANV5-F1
#
_entry.id   AF-A0A7X9ANV5-F1
#
_cell.length_a   1.000
_cell.length_b   1.000
_cell.length_c   1.000
_cell.angle_alpha   90.00
_cell.angle_beta   90.00
_cell.angle_gamma   90.00
#
_symmetry.space_group_name_H-M   'P 1'
#
loop_
_entity.id
_entity.type
_entity.pdbx_description
1 polymer ?
#
loop_
_entity_poly.entity_id
_entity_poly.type
_entity_poly.pdbx_seq_one_letter_code
_entity_poly.pdbx_strand_id
1 'polypeptide(L)'
;MDKSLRNEKKAVEVIWHGHACFEVRSGKKSVVFDPYLEVPGYATLDLEADLVLASHEHDDHNARERVKLSGRPIDVTVKVLDTCHDDQGGKLRGPNKIHIVDFEGVRVAHFGDLGRDLSQEELEQLKGLDVALIPVGGFFTIDAMQAATIIRAIKPDVTVPMH
;
A
#
# COMPACT_ATOMS: atom_id res chain seq x y z
N MET A 1 -1.25 -5.03 -21.26
CA MET A 1 -1.19 -3.65 -21.78
C MET A 1 0.26 -3.29 -22.08
N ASP A 2 0.50 -2.76 -23.26
CA ASP A 2 1.81 -2.28 -23.71
C ASP A 2 2.28 -1.11 -22.81
N LYS A 3 3.51 -1.18 -22.31
CA LYS A 3 4.11 -0.13 -21.46
C LYS A 3 4.35 1.18 -22.25
N SER A 4 4.26 1.14 -23.58
CA SER A 4 4.51 2.27 -24.48
C SER A 4 3.44 3.38 -24.47
N LEU A 5 2.29 3.17 -23.83
CA LEU A 5 1.15 4.11 -23.82
C LEU A 5 0.95 4.86 -22.49
N ARG A 6 1.88 4.78 -21.55
CA ARG A 6 1.74 5.53 -20.29
C ARG A 6 1.99 7.03 -20.54
N ASN A 7 1.10 7.87 -20.01
CA ASN A 7 1.35 9.31 -19.89
C ASN A 7 2.74 9.55 -19.25
N GLU A 8 3.34 10.69 -19.57
CA GLU A 8 4.65 11.10 -19.04
C GLU A 8 4.63 11.02 -17.50
N LYS A 9 5.46 10.14 -16.93
CA LYS A 9 5.58 9.96 -15.48
C LYS A 9 6.39 11.11 -14.90
N LYS A 10 5.88 11.75 -13.86
CA LYS A 10 6.72 12.70 -13.09
C LYS A 10 7.52 11.97 -12.03
N ALA A 11 8.49 12.68 -11.46
CA ALA A 11 9.24 12.18 -10.32
C ALA A 11 8.30 12.01 -9.11
N VAL A 12 8.34 10.83 -8.53
CA VAL A 12 7.62 10.43 -7.32
C VAL A 12 8.61 9.79 -6.36
N GLU A 13 8.58 10.22 -5.11
CA GLU A 13 9.34 9.64 -4.00
C GLU A 13 8.45 8.66 -3.25
N VAL A 14 9.00 7.53 -2.83
CA VAL A 14 8.38 6.62 -1.86
C VAL A 14 9.21 6.69 -0.58
N ILE A 15 8.62 7.24 0.48
CA ILE A 15 9.25 7.38 1.80
C ILE A 15 8.66 6.35 2.73
N TRP A 16 9.51 5.59 3.40
CA TRP A 16 9.10 4.66 4.45
C TRP A 16 9.23 5.33 5.80
N HIS A 17 8.14 5.36 6.56
CA HIS A 17 8.08 5.94 7.91
C HIS A 17 8.16 4.88 9.01
N GLY A 18 8.18 3.59 8.66
CA GLY A 18 8.25 2.46 9.58
C GLY A 18 7.06 1.52 9.44
N HIS A 19 7.23 0.25 9.80
CA HIS A 19 6.19 -0.79 9.71
C HIS A 19 5.56 -0.83 8.30
N ALA A 20 4.24 -0.65 8.21
CA ALA A 20 3.49 -0.49 6.95
C ALA A 20 3.23 0.99 6.57
N CYS A 21 3.76 1.98 7.30
CA CYS A 21 3.51 3.38 6.99
C CYS A 21 4.42 3.87 5.85
N PHE A 22 3.83 4.25 4.73
CA PHE A 22 4.53 4.81 3.57
C PHE A 22 3.92 6.13 3.12
N GLU A 23 4.74 7.04 2.60
CA GLU A 23 4.31 8.26 1.93
C GLU A 23 4.76 8.22 0.48
N VAL A 24 3.84 8.44 -0.46
CA VAL A 24 4.13 8.63 -1.87
C VAL A 24 4.00 10.11 -2.18
N ARG A 25 5.10 10.77 -2.57
CA ARG A 25 5.21 12.23 -2.66
C ARG A 25 5.68 12.71 -4.02
N SER A 26 5.10 13.83 -4.47
CA SER A 26 5.58 14.60 -5.62
C SER A 26 5.48 16.10 -5.30
N GLY A 27 6.64 16.74 -5.13
CA GLY A 27 6.72 18.14 -4.69
C GLY A 27 6.07 18.34 -3.32
N LYS A 28 4.98 19.13 -3.27
CA LYS A 28 4.22 19.41 -2.04
C LYS A 28 3.00 18.51 -1.84
N LYS A 29 2.74 17.60 -2.78
CA LYS A 29 1.58 16.71 -2.77
C LYS A 29 1.99 15.31 -2.34
N SER A 30 1.17 14.65 -1.53
CA SER A 30 1.47 13.33 -1.00
C SER A 30 0.23 12.53 -0.63
N VAL A 31 0.39 11.20 -0.68
CA VAL A 31 -0.55 10.21 -0.16
C VAL A 31 0.17 9.40 0.91
N VAL A 32 -0.39 9.32 2.12
CA VAL A 32 0.12 8.46 3.19
C VAL A 32 -0.73 7.19 3.29
N PHE A 33 -0.05 6.05 3.42
CA PHE A 33 -0.63 4.74 3.64
C PHE A 33 -0.32 4.28 5.05
N ASP A 34 -1.31 3.66 5.68
CA ASP A 34 -1.25 2.92 6.94
C ASP A 34 -0.43 3.61 8.05
N PRO A 35 -0.76 4.87 8.44
CA PRO A 35 -0.13 5.49 9.59
C PRO A 35 -0.45 4.68 10.85
N TYR A 36 0.53 4.53 11.74
CA TYR A 36 0.38 3.74 12.97
C TYR A 36 0.36 4.59 14.23
N LEU A 37 -0.32 4.10 15.28
CA LEU A 37 -0.42 4.82 16.54
C LEU A 37 0.85 4.61 17.36
N GLU A 38 1.23 3.35 17.54
CA GLU A 38 2.45 2.90 18.19
C GLU A 38 2.86 1.53 17.64
N VAL A 39 4.09 1.42 17.16
CA VAL A 39 4.70 0.14 16.80
C VAL A 39 6.09 0.08 17.44
N PRO A 40 6.41 -0.98 18.21
CA PRO A 40 7.70 -1.09 18.90
C PRO A 40 8.89 -0.92 17.96
N GLY A 41 9.80 -0.02 18.31
CA GLY A 41 11.02 0.25 17.54
C GLY A 41 10.90 1.36 16.50
N TYR A 42 9.70 1.90 16.26
CA TYR A 42 9.50 3.01 15.34
C TYR A 42 9.18 4.33 16.08
N ALA A 43 9.51 5.44 15.43
CA ALA A 43 9.25 6.76 15.97
C ALA A 43 7.75 7.09 15.94
N THR A 44 7.31 7.98 16.83
CA THR A 44 5.95 8.55 16.73
C THR A 44 5.81 9.34 15.44
N LEU A 45 4.68 9.17 14.77
CA LEU A 45 4.36 9.89 13.54
C LEU A 45 3.84 11.31 13.82
N ASP A 46 4.32 12.26 13.04
CA ASP A 46 3.81 13.63 12.90
C ASP A 46 3.95 14.02 11.43
N LEU A 47 2.91 13.69 10.65
CA LEU A 47 2.94 13.78 9.19
C LEU A 47 1.91 14.82 8.70
N GLU A 48 2.15 15.41 7.53
CA GLU A 48 1.16 16.18 6.77
C GLU A 48 0.98 15.55 5.38
N ALA A 49 -0.26 15.30 4.96
CA ALA A 49 -0.55 14.73 3.65
C ALA A 49 -1.84 15.30 3.04
N ASP A 50 -2.02 15.11 1.73
CA ASP A 50 -3.24 15.54 1.03
C ASP A 50 -4.30 14.42 1.01
N LEU A 51 -3.87 13.17 1.15
CA LEU A 51 -4.72 12.00 1.28
C LEU A 51 -4.09 10.99 2.24
N VAL A 52 -4.92 10.33 3.06
CA VAL A 52 -4.52 9.26 3.97
C VAL A 52 -5.38 8.05 3.71
N LEU A 53 -4.75 6.90 3.50
CA LEU A 53 -5.39 5.62 3.24
C LEU A 53 -4.97 4.65 4.35
N ALA A 54 -5.93 3.89 4.90
CA ALA A 54 -5.63 2.80 5.81
C ALA A 54 -6.25 1.52 5.26
N SER A 55 -5.45 0.46 5.18
CA SER A 55 -5.83 -0.85 4.66
C SER A 55 -6.92 -1.50 5.50
N HIS A 56 -6.91 -1.29 6.81
CA HIS A 56 -7.87 -1.80 7.77
C HIS A 56 -7.80 -0.97 9.07
N GLU A 57 -8.59 -1.37 10.08
CA GLU A 57 -8.87 -0.51 11.24
C GLU A 57 -8.05 -0.87 12.50
N HIS A 58 -7.01 -1.69 12.41
CA HIS A 58 -6.11 -1.96 13.54
C HIS A 58 -5.20 -0.75 13.84
N ASP A 59 -4.81 -0.60 15.11
CA ASP A 59 -4.08 0.58 15.61
C ASP A 59 -2.68 0.76 14.99
N ASP A 60 -2.07 -0.30 14.51
CA ASP A 60 -0.78 -0.30 13.80
C ASP A 60 -0.90 0.03 12.31
N HIS A 61 -2.11 0.33 11.82
CA HIS A 61 -2.38 0.71 10.42
C HIS A 61 -3.34 1.91 10.26
N ASN A 62 -4.05 2.33 11.32
CA ASN A 62 -5.17 3.26 11.22
C ASN A 62 -5.06 4.56 12.04
N ALA A 63 -3.86 5.00 12.35
CA ALA A 63 -3.66 6.23 13.09
C ALA A 63 -3.76 7.47 12.20
N ARG A 64 -4.90 7.63 11.51
CA ARG A 64 -5.17 8.75 10.60
C ARG A 64 -5.05 10.10 11.31
N GLU A 65 -5.29 10.13 12.62
CA GLU A 65 -5.11 11.30 13.49
C GLU A 65 -3.65 11.74 13.65
N ARG A 66 -2.67 10.87 13.34
CA ARG A 66 -1.24 11.22 13.29
C ARG A 66 -0.85 11.93 12.00
N VAL A 67 -1.79 12.08 11.07
CA VAL A 67 -1.58 12.75 9.79
C VAL A 67 -2.48 13.96 9.67
N LYS A 68 -1.88 15.13 9.66
CA LYS A 68 -2.59 16.38 9.40
C LYS A 68 -2.95 16.45 7.91
N LEU A 69 -4.24 16.56 7.61
CA LEU A 69 -4.68 16.83 6.24
C LEU A 69 -4.34 18.26 5.83
N SER A 70 -3.68 18.39 4.69
CA SER A 70 -3.23 19.68 4.16
C SER A 70 -4.36 20.58 3.65
N GLY A 71 -5.50 19.96 3.27
CA GLY A 71 -6.62 20.61 2.59
C GLY A 71 -6.37 20.98 1.13
N ARG A 72 -5.20 20.66 0.54
CA ARG A 72 -4.93 20.95 -0.87
C ARG A 72 -5.63 19.93 -1.78
N PRO A 73 -6.14 20.35 -2.95
CA PRO A 73 -6.63 19.40 -3.93
C PRO A 73 -5.48 18.57 -4.49
N ILE A 74 -5.68 17.25 -4.51
CA ILE A 74 -4.77 16.28 -5.10
C ILE A 74 -5.48 15.58 -6.25
N ASP A 75 -4.78 15.44 -7.38
CA ASP A 75 -5.25 14.67 -8.52
C ASP A 75 -4.63 13.29 -8.41
N VAL A 76 -5.43 12.34 -7.94
CA VAL A 76 -5.00 10.98 -7.63
C VAL A 76 -6.17 10.04 -7.90
N THR A 77 -5.91 8.95 -8.61
CA THR A 77 -6.89 7.88 -8.76
C THR A 77 -6.60 6.80 -7.73
N VAL A 78 -7.58 6.50 -6.88
CA VAL A 78 -7.51 5.41 -5.91
C VAL A 78 -8.45 4.30 -6.34
N LYS A 79 -7.90 3.11 -6.55
CA LYS A 79 -8.67 1.87 -6.69
C LYS A 79 -8.45 1.02 -5.45
N VAL A 80 -9.53 0.45 -4.93
CA VAL A 80 -9.50 -0.45 -3.78
C VAL A 80 -9.80 -1.86 -4.24
N LEU A 81 -9.02 -2.81 -3.77
CA LEU A 81 -9.31 -4.24 -3.87
C LEU A 81 -9.53 -4.79 -2.47
N ASP A 82 -10.76 -5.25 -2.21
CA ASP A 82 -11.13 -5.86 -0.93
C ASP A 82 -10.54 -7.27 -0.84
N THR A 83 -9.81 -7.51 0.25
CA THR A 83 -9.14 -8.77 0.58
C THR A 83 -9.36 -9.07 2.07
N CYS A 84 -8.59 -9.99 2.64
CA CYS A 84 -8.70 -10.38 4.03
C CYS A 84 -7.32 -10.51 4.68
N HIS A 85 -7.30 -10.29 5.99
CA HIS A 85 -6.12 -10.35 6.87
C HIS A 85 -5.80 -11.80 7.28
N ASP A 86 -6.60 -12.78 6.85
CA ASP A 86 -6.36 -14.20 7.12
C ASP A 86 -6.79 -15.08 5.95
N ASP A 87 -6.40 -16.35 6.01
CA ASP A 87 -6.73 -17.40 5.04
C ASP A 87 -8.14 -17.98 5.25
N GLN A 88 -8.90 -17.49 6.23
CA GLN A 88 -10.26 -17.92 6.56
C GLN A 88 -11.32 -16.90 6.16
N GLY A 89 -10.98 -15.98 5.26
CA GLY A 89 -11.89 -14.97 4.71
C GLY A 89 -12.17 -13.82 5.67
N GLY A 90 -11.21 -13.46 6.53
CA GLY A 90 -11.29 -12.37 7.49
C GLY A 90 -11.98 -12.74 8.80
N LYS A 91 -12.20 -14.04 9.06
CA LYS A 91 -12.90 -14.49 10.28
C LYS A 91 -12.07 -14.36 11.55
N LEU A 92 -10.74 -14.41 11.42
CA LEU A 92 -9.83 -14.35 12.55
C LEU A 92 -9.31 -12.94 12.78
N ARG A 93 -9.04 -12.20 11.70
CA ARG A 93 -8.31 -10.92 11.73
C ARG A 93 -9.00 -9.79 10.99
N GLY A 94 -10.15 -10.06 10.38
CA GLY A 94 -10.96 -9.05 9.72
C GLY A 94 -10.58 -8.77 8.26
N PRO A 95 -11.17 -7.71 7.69
CA PRO A 95 -10.95 -7.33 6.30
C PRO A 95 -9.58 -6.68 6.11
N ASN A 96 -9.07 -6.74 4.88
CA ASN A 96 -7.89 -5.98 4.45
C ASN A 96 -8.18 -5.31 3.11
N LYS A 97 -7.60 -4.15 2.83
CA LYS A 97 -7.73 -3.46 1.55
C LYS A 97 -6.37 -3.26 0.91
N ILE A 98 -6.23 -3.74 -0.32
CA ILE A 98 -5.12 -3.32 -1.17
C ILE A 98 -5.51 -2.00 -1.84
N HIS A 99 -4.73 -0.96 -1.57
CA HIS A 99 -4.90 0.35 -2.18
C HIS A 99 -3.98 0.48 -3.39
N ILE A 100 -4.55 0.70 -4.57
CA ILE A 100 -3.81 0.96 -5.80
C ILE A 100 -4.00 2.43 -6.14
N VAL A 101 -2.91 3.18 -6.09
CA VAL A 101 -2.87 4.62 -6.32
C VAL A 101 -2.16 4.91 -7.63
N ASP A 102 -2.83 5.62 -8.53
CA ASP A 102 -2.19 6.29 -9.67
C ASP A 102 -1.98 7.75 -9.30
N PHE A 103 -0.72 8.14 -9.13
CA PHE A 103 -0.31 9.49 -8.74
C PHE A 103 0.84 9.94 -9.64
N GLU A 104 0.62 11.04 -10.36
CA GLU A 104 1.59 11.58 -11.33
C GLU A 104 2.06 10.55 -12.39
N GLY A 105 1.15 9.63 -12.77
CA GLY A 105 1.40 8.56 -13.74
C GLY A 105 2.16 7.34 -13.19
N VAL A 106 2.47 7.34 -11.89
CA VAL A 106 3.11 6.22 -11.19
C VAL A 106 2.05 5.42 -10.45
N ARG A 107 1.95 4.12 -10.77
CA ARG A 107 1.01 3.20 -10.11
C ARG A 107 1.69 2.48 -8.94
N VAL A 108 1.29 2.83 -7.72
CA VAL A 108 1.76 2.23 -6.47
C VAL A 108 0.65 1.37 -5.88
N ALA A 109 0.96 0.15 -5.43
CA ALA A 109 0.03 -0.65 -4.64
C ALA A 109 0.57 -0.87 -3.22
N HIS A 110 -0.26 -0.55 -2.22
CA HIS A 110 -0.05 -0.90 -0.83
C HIS A 110 -0.92 -2.09 -0.46
N PHE A 111 -0.31 -3.21 -0.09
CA PHE A 111 -1.03 -4.47 0.12
C PHE A 111 -1.69 -4.57 1.50
N GLY A 112 -1.41 -3.62 2.41
CA GLY A 112 -1.83 -3.72 3.79
C GLY A 112 -1.31 -5.01 4.40
N ASP A 113 -2.16 -5.66 5.17
CA ASP A 113 -1.89 -6.94 5.80
C ASP A 113 -2.59 -8.07 5.06
N LEU A 114 -2.20 -8.27 3.81
CA LEU A 114 -2.69 -9.40 3.04
C LEU A 114 -2.38 -10.71 3.79
N GLY A 115 -3.39 -11.51 4.09
CA GLY A 115 -3.26 -12.77 4.84
C GLY A 115 -3.45 -14.05 4.03
N ARG A 116 -3.58 -13.95 2.70
CA ARG A 116 -3.75 -15.10 1.80
C ARG A 116 -3.15 -14.86 0.42
N ASP A 117 -3.02 -15.93 -0.35
CA ASP A 117 -2.76 -15.84 -1.79
C ASP A 117 -3.91 -15.13 -2.53
N LEU A 118 -3.58 -14.50 -3.65
CA LEU A 118 -4.53 -13.80 -4.51
C LEU A 118 -5.05 -14.70 -5.64
N SER A 119 -6.32 -14.55 -5.96
CA SER A 119 -6.94 -15.17 -7.13
C SER A 119 -6.38 -14.61 -8.44
N GLN A 120 -6.58 -15.34 -9.54
CA GLN A 120 -6.11 -14.91 -10.85
C GLN A 120 -6.72 -13.56 -11.30
N GLU A 121 -7.96 -13.29 -10.92
CA GLU A 121 -8.65 -12.03 -11.20
C GLU A 121 -8.04 -10.87 -10.41
N GLU A 122 -7.75 -11.08 -9.13
CA GLU A 122 -7.06 -10.09 -8.28
C GLU A 122 -5.65 -9.79 -8.79
N LEU A 123 -4.89 -10.82 -9.18
CA LEU A 123 -3.57 -10.67 -9.78
C LEU A 123 -3.62 -9.87 -11.09
N GLU A 124 -4.63 -10.08 -11.93
CA GLU A 124 -4.78 -9.31 -13.18
C GLU A 124 -4.99 -7.82 -12.90
N GLN A 125 -5.75 -7.47 -11.86
CA GLN A 125 -5.99 -6.08 -11.47
C GLN A 125 -4.72 -5.37 -10.96
N LEU A 126 -3.74 -6.13 -10.49
CA LEU A 126 -2.45 -5.67 -9.99
C LEU A 126 -1.34 -5.65 -11.06
N LYS A 127 -1.64 -6.01 -12.31
CA LYS A 127 -0.64 -5.91 -13.38
C LYS A 127 -0.32 -4.45 -13.73
N GLY A 128 0.94 -4.24 -14.12
CA GLY A 128 1.42 -2.94 -14.59
C GLY A 128 1.66 -1.93 -13.48
N LEU A 129 1.82 -2.38 -12.23
CA LEU A 129 2.31 -1.55 -11.14
C LEU A 129 3.76 -1.12 -11.39
N ASP A 130 4.08 0.07 -10.91
CA ASP A 130 5.45 0.58 -10.83
C ASP A 130 6.08 0.17 -9.50
N VAL A 131 5.33 0.31 -8.41
CA VAL A 131 5.79 -0.03 -7.07
C VAL A 131 4.78 -0.93 -6.38
N ALA A 132 5.26 -2.01 -5.77
CA ALA A 132 4.48 -2.85 -4.86
C ALA A 132 5.07 -2.80 -3.46
N LEU A 133 4.26 -2.41 -2.47
CA LEU A 133 4.58 -2.40 -1.04
C LEU A 133 3.84 -3.60 -0.42
N ILE A 134 4.57 -4.67 -0.10
CA ILE A 134 3.98 -6.00 0.16
C ILE A 134 4.44 -6.60 1.49
N PRO A 135 3.54 -7.12 2.35
CA PRO A 135 3.94 -7.69 3.63
C PRO A 135 4.67 -9.02 3.45
N VAL A 136 5.59 -9.33 4.37
CA VAL A 136 6.36 -10.61 4.38
C VAL A 136 6.49 -11.24 5.77
N GLY A 137 5.66 -10.82 6.74
CA GLY A 137 5.80 -11.18 8.16
C GLY A 137 5.46 -12.63 8.50
N GLY A 138 4.63 -13.32 7.68
CA GLY A 138 4.39 -14.77 7.75
C GLY A 138 3.57 -15.31 8.95
N PHE A 139 3.38 -14.52 10.01
CA PHE A 139 2.53 -14.91 11.15
C PHE A 139 1.17 -14.20 11.14
N PHE A 140 1.19 -12.88 10.95
CA PHE A 140 0.00 -12.04 10.86
C PHE A 140 -0.41 -11.76 9.41
N THR A 141 0.51 -11.96 8.47
CA THR A 141 0.36 -11.67 7.05
C THR A 141 0.89 -12.86 6.25
N ILE A 142 0.82 -12.79 4.92
CA ILE A 142 1.49 -13.74 4.04
C ILE A 142 3.00 -13.83 4.35
N ASP A 143 3.58 -14.99 4.05
CA ASP A 143 5.02 -15.18 4.18
C ASP A 143 5.81 -14.67 2.95
N ALA A 144 7.14 -14.69 3.06
CA ALA A 144 8.02 -14.26 1.99
C ALA A 144 7.89 -15.09 0.69
N MET A 145 7.50 -16.37 0.77
CA MET A 145 7.34 -17.24 -0.40
C MET A 145 6.04 -16.93 -1.15
N GLN A 146 4.95 -16.71 -0.41
CA GLN A 146 3.68 -16.24 -0.96
C GLN A 146 3.85 -14.86 -1.59
N ALA A 147 4.50 -13.93 -0.90
CA ALA A 147 4.82 -12.60 -1.44
C ALA A 147 5.64 -12.71 -2.74
N ALA A 148 6.69 -13.53 -2.76
CA ALA A 148 7.50 -13.75 -3.96
C ALA A 148 6.69 -14.34 -5.13
N THR A 149 5.72 -15.21 -4.84
CA THR A 149 4.83 -15.81 -5.84
C THR A 149 3.92 -14.74 -6.47
N ILE A 150 3.31 -13.89 -5.64
CA ILE A 150 2.49 -12.76 -6.09
C ILE A 150 3.31 -11.81 -6.95
N ILE A 151 4.48 -11.37 -6.48
CA ILE A 151 5.34 -10.41 -7.18
C ILE A 151 5.80 -10.94 -8.54
N ARG A 152 6.14 -12.23 -8.65
CA ARG A 152 6.48 -12.86 -9.94
C ARG A 152 5.32 -12.87 -10.93
N ALA A 153 4.09 -12.99 -10.44
CA ALA A 153 2.90 -12.97 -11.27
C ALA A 153 2.56 -11.55 -11.78
N ILE A 154 2.68 -10.53 -10.92
CA ILE A 154 2.28 -9.15 -11.24
C ILE A 154 3.40 -8.30 -11.87
N LYS A 155 4.67 -8.67 -11.65
CA LYS A 155 5.88 -8.07 -12.24
C LYS A 155 5.95 -6.53 -12.13
N PRO A 156 5.89 -5.95 -10.92
CA PRO A 156 6.12 -4.52 -10.73
C PRO A 156 7.57 -4.17 -11.06
N ASP A 157 7.84 -2.90 -11.33
CA ASP A 157 9.20 -2.43 -11.62
C ASP A 157 10.06 -2.37 -10.33
N VAL A 158 9.44 -2.02 -9.20
CA VAL A 158 10.04 -1.99 -7.85
C VAL A 158 9.15 -2.75 -6.86
N THR A 159 9.76 -3.48 -5.95
CA THR A 159 9.09 -4.14 -4.83
C THR A 159 9.78 -3.78 -3.53
N VAL A 160 8.99 -3.39 -2.54
CA VAL A 160 9.47 -3.12 -1.17
C VAL A 160 8.75 -4.07 -0.23
N PRO A 161 9.46 -5.02 0.41
CA PRO A 161 8.88 -5.83 1.47
C PRO A 161 8.65 -4.96 2.72
N MET A 162 7.58 -5.24 3.46
CA MET A 162 7.19 -4.52 4.69
C MET A 162 6.57 -5.49 5.70
N HIS A 163 6.12 -4.96 6.85
CA HIS A 163 5.55 -5.71 7.97
C HIS A 163 6.52 -6.83 8.47
#